data_AF-A0A2T6C7N7-F1
#
_entry.id   AF-A0A2T6C7N7-F1
#
_cell.length_a   1.000
_cell.length_b   1.000
_cell.length_c   1.000
_cell.angle_alpha   90.00
_cell.angle_beta   90.00
_cell.angle_gamma   90.00
#
_symmetry.space_group_name_H-M   'P 1'
#
loop_
_entity.id
_entity.type
_entity.pdbx_description
1 polymer ?
#
loop_
_entity_poly.entity_id
_entity_poly.type
_entity_poly.pdbx_seq_one_letter_code
_entity_poly.pdbx_strand_id
1 'polypeptide(L)'
;MVSETIPLHVLRITDLNRSLTFYRDMLGFEPDWEDPERGTVRLVAPDGDRILLTSDPELDIRTLFAPETPPREPAEPEPAVPEERLEPESEEDQAAPDGGPDGEQAPNPEAEPVGSYDPFGEEEPKGQVGTYQILEANKEEPLRFPGENLEYFQERLAMYGLPDLLLEENPGVEQVLKIQDPDGYRIALYESLRLDDEEVIALYRKGPDLLEGAILGLENEDLEWETEEGETIRQLILQIVDFDLEMMQRIKWALAESGRKYTIPLYDPEEWAEKLHYASRPVQAELGMFRFVRDHVLSQLETVSGAMDRYLVSEHGNVEVRTMVQVAGESVREQVQTIMETRRRYGK
;
A
#
# COMPACT_ATOMS: atom_id res chain seq x y z
N MET A 1 28.35 2.24 2.56
CA MET A 1 27.13 1.64 2.02
C MET A 1 26.44 0.94 3.16
N VAL A 2 25.23 1.36 3.53
CA VAL A 2 24.46 0.69 4.59
C VAL A 2 23.91 -0.57 3.94
N SER A 3 24.28 -1.75 4.45
CA SER A 3 23.70 -3.01 3.98
C SER A 3 22.21 -2.98 4.29
N GLU A 4 21.39 -3.01 3.25
CA GLU A 4 19.94 -3.01 3.37
C GLU A 4 19.50 -4.40 3.86
N THR A 5 18.87 -4.44 5.04
CA THR A 5 18.36 -5.68 5.63
C THR A 5 16.97 -5.94 5.09
N ILE A 6 16.77 -7.06 4.39
CA ILE A 6 15.48 -7.40 3.78
C ILE A 6 14.67 -8.24 4.78
N PRO A 7 13.42 -7.88 5.10
CA PRO A 7 12.56 -8.72 5.95
C PRO A 7 12.25 -10.05 5.25
N LEU A 8 12.29 -11.14 6.02
CA LEU A 8 11.90 -12.48 5.55
C LEU A 8 10.89 -13.07 6.53
N HIS A 9 9.63 -13.15 6.10
CA HIS A 9 8.56 -13.73 6.91
C HIS A 9 8.56 -15.26 6.82
N VAL A 10 8.66 -15.93 7.96
CA VAL A 10 8.69 -17.39 8.04
C VAL A 10 7.30 -17.91 8.38
N LEU A 11 6.78 -18.81 7.55
CA LEU A 11 5.50 -19.49 7.75
C LEU A 11 5.76 -20.98 7.95
N ARG A 12 5.32 -21.49 9.10
CA ARG A 12 5.36 -22.91 9.44
C ARG A 12 4.07 -23.56 8.96
N ILE A 13 4.19 -24.41 7.95
CA ILE A 13 3.05 -24.96 7.22
C ILE A 13 2.99 -26.48 7.34
N THR A 14 1.80 -27.04 7.13
CA THR A 14 1.56 -28.48 7.29
C THR A 14 1.82 -29.24 5.99
N ASP A 15 1.54 -28.62 4.84
CA ASP A 15 1.67 -29.22 3.51
C ASP A 15 2.32 -28.21 2.56
N LEU A 16 3.62 -28.38 2.31
CA LEU A 16 4.41 -27.52 1.45
C LEU A 16 3.82 -27.39 0.05
N ASN A 17 3.36 -28.49 -0.54
CA ASN A 17 2.84 -28.46 -1.92
C ASN A 17 1.52 -27.71 -2.01
N ARG A 18 0.63 -27.91 -1.03
CA ARG A 18 -0.65 -27.21 -0.97
C ARG A 18 -0.47 -25.71 -0.80
N SER A 19 0.42 -25.30 0.11
CA SER A 19 0.67 -23.88 0.37
C SER A 19 1.46 -23.24 -0.78
N LEU A 20 2.45 -23.93 -1.34
CA LEU A 20 3.15 -23.47 -2.55
C LEU A 20 2.19 -23.23 -3.72
N THR A 21 1.24 -24.15 -3.95
CA THR A 21 0.19 -23.99 -4.96
C THR A 21 -0.65 -22.75 -4.69
N PHE A 22 -1.04 -22.51 -3.43
CA PHE A 22 -1.80 -21.31 -3.06
C PHE A 22 -1.02 -20.01 -3.34
N TYR A 23 0.19 -19.86 -2.79
CA TYR A 23 0.95 -18.63 -2.95
C TYR A 23 1.36 -18.39 -4.42
N ARG A 24 1.78 -19.44 -5.13
CA ARG A 24 2.21 -19.32 -6.53
C ARG A 24 1.04 -19.12 -7.49
N ASP A 25 0.05 -20.02 -7.44
CA ASP A 25 -0.97 -20.08 -8.48
C ASP A 25 -2.14 -19.11 -8.21
N MET A 26 -2.41 -18.80 -6.93
CA MET A 26 -3.49 -17.87 -6.57
C MET A 26 -2.98 -16.44 -6.39
N LEU A 27 -1.91 -16.26 -5.61
CA LEU A 27 -1.38 -14.95 -5.25
C LEU A 27 -0.28 -14.44 -6.20
N GLY A 28 0.22 -15.28 -7.11
CA GLY A 28 1.22 -14.90 -8.11
C GLY A 28 2.64 -14.76 -7.54
N PHE A 29 2.95 -15.40 -6.42
CA PHE A 29 4.29 -15.36 -5.83
C PHE A 29 5.24 -16.28 -6.61
N GLU A 30 6.49 -15.88 -6.78
CA GLU A 30 7.47 -16.64 -7.55
C GLU A 30 8.52 -17.30 -6.64
N PRO A 31 8.81 -18.60 -6.81
CA PRO A 31 9.89 -19.24 -6.07
C PRO A 31 11.25 -18.75 -6.54
N ASP A 32 12.09 -18.26 -5.62
CA ASP A 32 13.45 -17.82 -5.92
C ASP A 32 14.54 -18.70 -5.26
N TRP A 33 14.14 -19.61 -4.36
CA TRP A 33 15.03 -20.59 -3.72
C TRP A 33 14.23 -21.76 -3.13
N GLU A 34 14.76 -22.97 -3.22
CA GLU A 34 14.12 -24.19 -2.70
C GLU A 34 15.16 -25.11 -2.05
N ASP A 35 14.80 -25.74 -0.93
CA ASP A 35 15.50 -26.87 -0.32
C ASP A 35 14.48 -28.01 -0.09
N PRO A 36 14.36 -28.92 -1.08
CA PRO A 36 13.43 -30.04 -0.99
C PRO A 36 13.74 -31.02 0.13
N GLU A 37 15.01 -31.16 0.52
CA GLU A 37 15.41 -32.09 1.60
C GLU A 37 14.90 -31.61 2.96
N ARG A 38 14.86 -30.29 3.15
CA ARG A 38 14.33 -29.64 4.35
C ARG A 38 12.88 -29.19 4.22
N GLY A 39 12.21 -29.52 3.11
CA GLY A 39 10.83 -29.11 2.85
C GLY A 39 10.63 -27.60 2.99
N THR A 40 11.55 -26.81 2.44
CA THR A 40 11.54 -25.36 2.57
C THR A 40 11.59 -24.69 1.20
N VAL A 41 10.78 -23.66 0.98
CA VAL A 41 10.75 -22.86 -0.25
C VAL A 41 10.68 -21.38 0.12
N ARG A 42 11.50 -20.56 -0.53
CA ARG A 42 11.40 -19.10 -0.45
C ARG A 42 10.68 -18.58 -1.68
N LEU A 43 9.72 -17.70 -1.42
CA LEU A 43 8.90 -17.06 -2.43
C LEU A 43 9.10 -15.55 -2.38
N VAL A 44 9.02 -14.92 -3.54
CA VAL A 44 9.04 -13.48 -3.74
C VAL A 44 7.64 -13.04 -4.14
N ALA A 45 7.07 -12.11 -3.38
CA ALA A 45 5.81 -11.46 -3.67
C ALA A 45 5.99 -10.46 -4.84
N PRO A 46 4.91 -10.03 -5.52
CA PRO A 46 4.99 -9.12 -6.67
C PRO A 46 5.74 -7.79 -6.42
N ASP A 47 5.80 -7.34 -5.17
CA ASP A 47 6.52 -6.14 -4.73
C ASP A 47 7.98 -6.36 -4.34
N GLY A 48 8.44 -7.61 -4.35
CA GLY A 48 9.78 -8.01 -3.96
C GLY A 48 9.91 -8.46 -2.50
N ASP A 49 8.85 -8.36 -1.69
CA ASP A 49 8.86 -8.89 -0.32
C ASP A 49 8.99 -10.42 -0.35
N ARG A 50 9.59 -10.97 0.70
CA ARG A 50 9.94 -12.40 0.73
C ARG A 50 9.27 -13.13 1.87
N ILE A 51 8.74 -14.31 1.55
CA ILE A 51 8.26 -15.27 2.52
C ILE A 51 9.03 -16.58 2.39
N LEU A 52 9.22 -17.26 3.52
CA LEU A 52 9.82 -18.58 3.61
C LEU A 52 8.76 -19.55 4.13
N LEU A 53 8.38 -20.51 3.30
CA LEU A 53 7.50 -21.61 3.66
C LEU A 53 8.35 -22.78 4.13
N THR A 54 8.07 -23.35 5.30
CA THR A 54 8.73 -24.58 5.75
C THR A 54 7.75 -25.55 6.39
N SER A 55 7.84 -26.82 6.01
CA SER A 55 7.08 -27.90 6.64
C SER A 55 7.74 -28.46 7.90
N ASP A 56 8.98 -28.05 8.22
CA ASP A 56 9.67 -28.45 9.43
C ASP A 56 9.39 -27.42 10.54
N PRO A 57 8.64 -27.78 11.61
CA PRO A 57 8.32 -26.85 12.69
C PRO A 57 9.54 -26.49 13.56
N GLU A 58 10.60 -27.29 13.55
CA GLU A 58 11.78 -27.13 14.42
C GLU A 58 12.99 -26.55 13.67
N LEU A 59 12.87 -26.32 12.36
CA LEU A 59 13.98 -25.83 11.55
C LEU A 59 14.48 -24.46 12.02
N ASP A 60 15.75 -24.37 12.39
CA ASP A 60 16.42 -23.10 12.68
C ASP A 60 16.77 -22.36 11.37
N ILE A 61 15.92 -21.41 11.00
CA ILE A 61 16.04 -20.62 9.77
C ILE A 61 17.37 -19.86 9.69
N ARG A 62 17.97 -19.51 10.83
CA ARG A 62 19.25 -18.78 10.83
C ARG A 62 20.38 -19.61 10.24
N THR A 63 20.30 -20.94 10.36
CA THR A 63 21.30 -21.86 9.80
C THR A 63 21.25 -21.94 8.29
N LEU A 64 20.10 -21.63 7.66
CA LEU A 64 19.94 -21.63 6.20
C LEU A 64 20.67 -20.46 5.53
N PHE A 65 20.85 -19.37 6.26
CA PHE A 65 21.45 -18.13 5.74
C PHE A 65 22.77 -17.78 6.41
N ALA A 66 23.30 -18.67 7.26
CA ALA A 66 24.65 -18.51 7.80
C ALA A 66 25.65 -18.63 6.63
N PRO A 67 26.65 -17.73 6.53
CA PRO A 67 27.72 -17.92 5.56
C PRO A 67 28.36 -19.27 5.84
N GLU A 68 28.52 -20.11 4.81
CA GLU A 68 29.25 -21.37 4.95
C GLU A 68 30.58 -21.06 5.63
N THR A 69 30.77 -21.60 6.83
CA THR A 69 32.06 -21.45 7.50
C THR A 69 33.04 -22.15 6.58
N PRO A 70 34.01 -21.45 5.98
CA PRO A 70 34.90 -22.07 5.01
C PRO A 70 35.51 -23.31 5.66
N PRO A 71 35.61 -24.43 4.92
CA PRO A 71 36.16 -25.66 5.46
C PRO A 71 37.48 -25.31 6.12
N ARG A 72 37.54 -25.54 7.43
CA ARG A 72 38.70 -25.22 8.26
C ARG A 72 39.90 -25.88 7.57
N GLU A 73 40.77 -25.08 6.98
CA GLU A 73 41.98 -25.59 6.34
C GLU A 73 42.64 -26.56 7.33
N PRO A 74 43.02 -27.78 6.90
CA PRO A 74 43.66 -28.73 7.79
C PRO A 74 44.82 -28.01 8.45
N ALA A 75 44.75 -27.89 9.78
CA ALA A 75 45.68 -27.12 10.57
C ALA A 75 47.10 -27.40 10.08
N GLU A 76 47.78 -26.37 9.55
CA GLU A 76 49.20 -26.48 9.27
C GLU A 76 49.88 -27.00 10.53
N PRO A 77 50.77 -28.01 10.41
CA PRO A 77 51.44 -28.58 11.57
C PRO A 77 52.11 -27.46 12.37
N GLU A 78 51.82 -27.42 13.67
CA GLU A 78 52.36 -26.42 14.59
C GLU A 78 53.85 -26.17 14.30
N PRO A 79 54.25 -24.92 13.98
CA PRO A 79 55.66 -24.62 13.86
C PRO A 79 56.32 -24.89 15.22
N ALA A 80 57.38 -25.71 15.18
CA ALA A 80 58.19 -26.02 16.34
C ALA A 80 58.61 -24.73 17.04
N VAL A 81 58.23 -24.62 18.32
CA VAL A 81 58.57 -23.53 19.23
C VAL A 81 60.08 -23.26 19.16
N PRO A 82 60.52 -22.08 18.70
CA PRO A 82 61.90 -21.66 18.87
C PRO A 82 62.13 -21.28 20.34
N GLU A 83 63.21 -21.82 20.90
CA GLU A 83 63.70 -21.51 22.24
C GLU A 83 63.78 -20.00 22.51
N GLU A 84 63.38 -19.64 23.72
CA GLU A 84 63.49 -18.33 24.34
C GLU A 84 64.84 -17.68 24.07
N ARG A 85 64.81 -16.49 23.48
CA ARG A 85 65.95 -15.56 23.51
C ARG A 85 65.51 -14.26 24.17
N LEU A 86 66.04 -14.09 25.38
CA LEU A 86 65.95 -12.92 26.25
C LEU A 86 66.25 -11.62 25.50
N GLU A 87 65.34 -10.66 25.60
CA GLU A 87 65.63 -9.24 25.38
C GLU A 87 66.29 -8.63 26.63
N PRO A 88 67.04 -7.53 26.45
CA PRO A 88 66.90 -6.43 27.41
C PRO A 88 66.68 -5.07 26.73
N GLU A 89 65.66 -4.41 27.28
CA GLU A 89 65.42 -2.98 27.55
C GLU A 89 66.42 -1.92 27.04
N SER A 90 65.87 -0.88 26.42
CA SER A 90 66.21 0.55 26.60
C SER A 90 65.05 1.39 26.01
N GLU A 91 64.26 2.10 26.82
CA GLU A 91 64.42 3.47 27.35
C GLU A 91 64.35 4.61 26.30
N GLU A 92 63.32 5.46 26.50
CA GLU A 92 63.16 6.91 26.22
C GLU A 92 63.45 7.40 24.77
N ASP A 93 62.70 8.31 24.12
CA ASP A 93 62.24 9.61 24.60
C ASP A 93 61.48 10.37 23.47
N GLN A 94 60.59 11.28 23.90
CA GLN A 94 60.19 12.58 23.33
C GLN A 94 59.83 12.88 21.85
N ALA A 95 58.66 13.54 21.75
CA ALA A 95 58.35 14.79 21.03
C ALA A 95 57.79 14.79 19.59
N ALA A 96 56.65 15.48 19.44
CA ALA A 96 56.05 16.06 18.23
C ALA A 96 56.83 17.33 17.76
N PRO A 97 56.44 18.16 16.76
CA PRO A 97 55.25 18.16 15.88
C PRO A 97 55.50 18.58 14.38
N ASP A 98 54.39 18.68 13.63
CA ASP A 98 54.05 19.71 12.60
C ASP A 98 54.59 19.64 11.14
N GLY A 99 53.70 20.01 10.20
CA GLY A 99 54.05 20.51 8.85
C GLY A 99 53.63 19.68 7.60
N GLY A 100 52.62 20.13 6.85
CA GLY A 100 52.32 19.70 5.45
C GLY A 100 53.30 20.28 4.41
N PRO A 101 52.97 20.48 3.10
CA PRO A 101 51.73 20.23 2.35
C PRO A 101 51.95 19.50 0.97
N ASP A 102 50.85 19.34 0.22
CA ASP A 102 50.66 19.29 -1.25
C ASP A 102 51.70 18.62 -2.19
N GLY A 103 51.19 17.72 -3.03
CA GLY A 103 51.91 17.21 -4.21
C GLY A 103 51.01 16.42 -5.16
N GLU A 104 50.40 17.15 -6.10
CA GLU A 104 49.77 16.61 -7.31
C GLU A 104 50.73 15.70 -8.10
N GLN A 105 50.25 14.56 -8.58
CA GLN A 105 50.73 13.96 -9.82
C GLN A 105 49.69 13.00 -10.41
N ALA A 106 49.18 13.38 -11.59
CA ALA A 106 48.45 12.53 -12.52
C ALA A 106 49.43 11.87 -13.53
N PRO A 107 48.95 11.21 -14.59
CA PRO A 107 48.71 9.78 -14.67
C PRO A 107 49.77 9.07 -15.54
N ASN A 108 49.88 7.74 -15.43
CA ASN A 108 50.54 6.95 -16.46
C ASN A 108 49.65 5.76 -16.88
N PRO A 109 49.33 5.61 -18.18
CA PRO A 109 48.57 4.50 -18.70
C PRO A 109 49.52 3.46 -19.32
N GLU A 110 49.46 2.22 -18.86
CA GLU A 110 50.00 1.10 -19.65
C GLU A 110 49.01 -0.06 -19.63
N ALA A 111 48.65 -0.43 -20.85
CA ALA A 111 47.80 -1.54 -21.21
C ALA A 111 48.57 -2.86 -21.19
N GLU A 112 47.80 -3.95 -21.11
CA GLU A 112 47.96 -5.29 -21.69
C GLU A 112 47.58 -6.39 -20.67
N PRO A 113 47.13 -7.60 -21.07
CA PRO A 113 46.53 -8.02 -22.33
C PRO A 113 45.16 -8.71 -22.14
N VAL A 114 44.51 -8.92 -23.28
CA VAL A 114 43.27 -9.68 -23.49
C VAL A 114 43.41 -11.11 -22.97
N GLY A 115 42.72 -11.41 -21.87
CA GLY A 115 42.50 -12.77 -21.35
C GLY A 115 41.32 -13.44 -22.05
N SER A 116 41.52 -14.69 -22.42
CA SER A 116 40.62 -15.58 -23.16
C SER A 116 39.22 -15.72 -22.56
N TYR A 117 38.21 -15.50 -23.39
CA TYR A 117 36.80 -15.77 -23.11
C TYR A 117 36.53 -17.28 -23.23
N ASP A 118 36.10 -17.91 -22.14
CA ASP A 118 35.64 -19.30 -22.07
C ASP A 118 34.10 -19.30 -22.07
N PRO A 119 33.40 -19.73 -23.15
CA PRO A 119 31.97 -19.49 -23.30
C PRO A 119 31.07 -20.57 -22.68
N PHE A 120 31.57 -21.46 -21.82
CA PHE A 120 30.77 -22.52 -21.20
C PHE A 120 31.14 -22.78 -19.74
N GLY A 121 30.97 -21.76 -18.90
CA GLY A 121 30.81 -21.93 -17.45
C GLY A 121 29.34 -21.73 -17.10
N GLU A 122 28.61 -22.81 -16.82
CA GLU A 122 27.35 -22.74 -16.08
C GLU A 122 27.71 -22.30 -14.64
N GLU A 123 27.82 -20.99 -14.41
CA GLU A 123 27.81 -20.46 -13.06
C GLU A 123 26.38 -20.62 -12.53
N GLU A 124 26.20 -21.57 -11.60
CA GLU A 124 25.08 -21.55 -10.68
C GLU A 124 24.97 -20.11 -10.13
N PRO A 125 23.77 -19.50 -10.11
CA PRO A 125 23.62 -18.15 -9.60
C PRO A 125 24.05 -18.15 -8.12
N LYS A 126 25.27 -17.68 -7.86
CA LYS A 126 25.74 -17.38 -6.50
C LYS A 126 24.84 -16.29 -5.98
N GLY A 127 23.78 -16.70 -5.28
CA GLY A 127 22.81 -15.82 -4.68
C GLY A 127 23.52 -14.72 -3.91
N GLN A 128 23.22 -13.47 -4.25
CA GLN A 128 23.66 -12.32 -3.47
C GLN A 128 23.23 -12.56 -2.02
N VAL A 129 24.20 -12.69 -1.12
CA VAL A 129 23.96 -12.91 0.31
C VAL A 129 23.54 -11.58 0.92
N GLY A 130 22.28 -11.19 0.71
CA GLY A 130 21.63 -10.15 1.48
C GLY A 130 21.47 -10.60 2.93
N THR A 131 21.68 -9.69 3.89
CA THR A 131 21.38 -9.96 5.30
C THR A 131 19.87 -9.90 5.49
N TYR A 132 19.25 -10.99 5.94
CA TYR A 132 17.81 -11.04 6.20
C TYR A 132 17.47 -10.71 7.65
N GLN A 133 16.38 -9.98 7.86
CA GLN A 133 15.70 -9.89 9.16
C GLN A 133 14.61 -10.96 9.21
N ILE A 134 14.87 -12.03 9.95
CA ILE A 134 13.94 -13.17 10.06
C ILE A 134 12.79 -12.78 11.00
N LEU A 135 11.57 -12.87 10.50
CA LEU A 135 10.32 -12.56 11.23
C LEU A 135 9.41 -13.80 11.19
N GLU A 136 9.15 -14.43 12.33
CA GLU A 136 8.18 -15.53 12.39
C GLU A 136 6.75 -14.98 12.28
N ALA A 137 5.98 -15.49 11.32
CA ALA A 137 4.60 -15.06 11.10
C ALA A 137 3.68 -15.62 12.20
N ASN A 138 2.79 -14.77 12.71
CA ASN A 138 1.69 -15.16 13.59
C ASN A 138 0.40 -15.34 12.75
N LYS A 139 -0.48 -16.24 13.15
CA LYS A 139 -1.81 -16.42 12.52
C LYS A 139 -2.83 -15.37 12.93
N GLU A 140 -2.59 -14.66 14.04
CA GLU A 140 -3.50 -13.60 14.53
C GLU A 140 -3.32 -12.28 13.76
N GLU A 141 -2.08 -11.98 13.38
CA GLU A 141 -1.70 -10.77 12.65
C GLU A 141 -1.63 -11.04 11.14
N PRO A 142 -2.26 -10.21 10.30
CA PRO A 142 -2.21 -10.41 8.86
C PRO A 142 -0.85 -10.05 8.29
N LEU A 143 -0.32 -10.89 7.41
CA LEU A 143 0.79 -10.55 6.53
C LEU A 143 0.27 -9.57 5.48
N ARG A 144 0.88 -8.39 5.38
CA ARG A 144 0.45 -7.33 4.47
C ARG A 144 1.33 -7.31 3.24
N PHE A 145 0.72 -7.37 2.06
CA PHE A 145 1.38 -7.23 0.77
C PHE A 145 0.60 -6.23 -0.08
N PRO A 146 1.23 -5.47 -0.98
CA PRO A 146 0.50 -4.65 -1.92
C PRO A 146 -0.24 -5.54 -2.92
N GLY A 147 -1.33 -5.01 -3.46
CA GLY A 147 -2.06 -5.58 -4.56
C GLY A 147 -2.50 -4.50 -5.54
N GLU A 148 -2.94 -4.95 -6.70
CA GLU A 148 -3.46 -4.10 -7.77
C GLU A 148 -4.81 -4.65 -8.21
N ASN A 149 -5.76 -3.77 -8.44
CA ASN A 149 -7.10 -4.10 -8.91
C ASN A 149 -7.76 -5.19 -8.03
N LEU A 150 -7.85 -4.93 -6.73
CA LEU A 150 -8.26 -5.92 -5.73
C LEU A 150 -9.68 -6.44 -5.92
N GLU A 151 -10.57 -5.64 -6.51
CA GLU A 151 -11.93 -6.09 -6.90
C GLU A 151 -11.86 -7.19 -7.96
N TYR A 152 -11.18 -6.94 -9.09
CA TYR A 152 -10.97 -7.97 -10.11
C TYR A 152 -10.24 -9.19 -9.57
N PHE A 153 -9.27 -8.96 -8.68
CA PHE A 153 -8.53 -10.03 -8.06
C PHE A 153 -9.40 -10.88 -7.12
N GLN A 154 -10.29 -10.27 -6.35
CA GLN A 154 -11.30 -10.97 -5.55
C GLN A 154 -12.21 -11.83 -6.43
N GLU A 155 -12.74 -11.30 -7.53
CA GLU A 155 -13.56 -12.07 -8.48
C GLU A 155 -12.82 -13.29 -9.01
N ARG A 156 -11.55 -13.11 -9.41
CA ARG A 156 -10.68 -14.19 -9.87
C ARG A 156 -10.52 -15.28 -8.80
N LEU A 157 -10.23 -14.90 -7.56
CA LEU A 157 -10.07 -15.85 -6.44
C LEU A 157 -11.38 -16.57 -6.11
N ALA A 158 -12.51 -15.88 -6.20
CA ALA A 158 -13.84 -16.49 -6.01
C ALA A 158 -14.11 -17.58 -7.08
N MET A 159 -13.69 -17.35 -8.33
CA MET A 159 -13.78 -18.38 -9.39
C MET A 159 -12.90 -19.61 -9.10
N TYR A 160 -11.80 -19.44 -8.37
CA TYR A 160 -10.97 -20.55 -7.89
C TYR A 160 -11.55 -21.27 -6.66
N GLY A 161 -12.72 -20.85 -6.18
CA GLY A 161 -13.43 -21.49 -5.08
C GLY A 161 -12.85 -21.18 -3.70
N LEU A 162 -12.10 -20.08 -3.56
CA LEU A 162 -11.65 -19.61 -2.26
C LEU A 162 -12.85 -19.02 -1.48
N PRO A 163 -13.18 -19.59 -0.31
CA PRO A 163 -14.24 -19.03 0.54
C PRO A 163 -13.73 -17.79 1.30
N ASP A 164 -14.67 -17.05 1.88
CA ASP A 164 -14.40 -16.02 2.90
C ASP A 164 -13.48 -14.86 2.46
N LEU A 165 -13.55 -14.49 1.17
CA LEU A 165 -12.89 -13.30 0.64
C LEU A 165 -13.59 -12.04 1.12
N LEU A 166 -12.92 -11.24 1.94
CA LEU A 166 -13.45 -9.98 2.45
C LEU A 166 -12.66 -8.81 1.88
N LEU A 167 -13.29 -8.04 0.99
CA LEU A 167 -12.78 -6.76 0.52
C LEU A 167 -13.31 -5.66 1.46
N GLU A 168 -12.42 -5.02 2.19
CA GLU A 168 -12.73 -3.85 3.01
C GLU A 168 -12.24 -2.60 2.29
N GLU A 169 -13.13 -1.64 2.06
CA GLU A 169 -12.77 -0.36 1.46
C GLU A 169 -12.74 0.73 2.52
N ASN A 170 -11.66 1.50 2.54
CA ASN A 170 -11.57 2.80 3.19
C ASN A 170 -11.64 3.86 2.09
N PRO A 171 -12.82 4.45 1.83
CA PRO A 171 -13.05 5.33 0.69
C PRO A 171 -11.99 6.43 0.57
N GLY A 172 -11.45 6.59 -0.64
CA GLY A 172 -10.40 7.55 -0.96
C GLY A 172 -9.04 7.33 -0.28
N VAL A 173 -8.79 6.17 0.33
CA VAL A 173 -7.52 5.87 1.02
C VAL A 173 -6.91 4.56 0.53
N GLU A 174 -7.57 3.45 0.81
CA GLU A 174 -7.11 2.11 0.46
C GLU A 174 -8.27 1.14 0.38
N GLN A 175 -8.10 0.08 -0.39
CA GLN A 175 -8.89 -1.14 -0.26
C GLN A 175 -8.00 -2.29 0.18
N VAL A 176 -8.55 -3.19 1.01
CA VAL A 176 -7.83 -4.30 1.61
C VAL A 176 -8.59 -5.59 1.37
N LEU A 177 -8.02 -6.50 0.59
CA LEU A 177 -8.55 -7.85 0.39
C LEU A 177 -7.93 -8.79 1.42
N LYS A 178 -8.76 -9.28 2.33
CA LYS A 178 -8.39 -10.24 3.37
C LYS A 178 -8.70 -11.66 2.91
N ILE A 179 -7.69 -12.53 3.04
CA ILE A 179 -7.71 -13.92 2.60
C ILE A 179 -7.09 -14.78 3.70
N GLN A 180 -7.53 -16.03 3.83
CA GLN A 180 -6.86 -17.01 4.67
C GLN A 180 -6.16 -18.07 3.81
N ASP A 181 -4.90 -18.37 4.13
CA ASP A 181 -4.15 -19.42 3.46
C ASP A 181 -4.55 -20.83 3.94
N PRO A 182 -4.07 -21.91 3.28
CA PRO A 182 -4.41 -23.28 3.65
C PRO A 182 -4.06 -23.71 5.08
N ASP A 183 -3.10 -23.04 5.72
CA ASP A 183 -2.61 -23.31 7.07
C ASP A 183 -3.21 -22.36 8.13
N GLY A 184 -4.06 -21.43 7.70
CA GLY A 184 -4.79 -20.51 8.55
C GLY A 184 -4.09 -19.16 8.79
N TYR A 185 -2.98 -18.87 8.11
CA TYR A 185 -2.37 -17.54 8.12
C TYR A 185 -3.28 -16.55 7.41
N ARG A 186 -3.34 -15.32 7.95
CA ARG A 186 -4.12 -14.23 7.38
C ARG A 186 -3.25 -13.43 6.43
N ILE A 187 -3.72 -13.23 5.21
CA ILE A 187 -3.09 -12.41 4.19
C ILE A 187 -3.98 -11.20 3.95
N ALA A 188 -3.40 -10.01 3.93
CA ALA A 188 -4.07 -8.77 3.61
C ALA A 188 -3.36 -8.12 2.43
N LEU A 189 -4.02 -8.13 1.27
CA LEU A 189 -3.54 -7.41 0.10
C LEU A 189 -4.10 -5.99 0.15
N TYR A 190 -3.25 -4.98 0.05
CA TYR A 190 -3.69 -3.57 0.10
C TYR A 190 -3.43 -2.87 -1.23
N GLU A 191 -4.38 -2.08 -1.68
CA GLU A 191 -4.24 -1.21 -2.84
C GLU A 191 -4.52 0.22 -2.40
N SER A 192 -3.58 1.12 -2.66
CA SER A 192 -3.82 2.53 -2.38
C SER A 192 -4.78 3.09 -3.43
N LEU A 193 -5.88 3.65 -2.96
CA LEU A 193 -6.82 4.39 -3.79
C LEU A 193 -6.51 5.88 -3.80
N ARG A 194 -5.43 6.30 -3.11
CA ARG A 194 -5.12 7.71 -2.89
C ARG A 194 -4.65 8.35 -4.19
N LEU A 195 -5.44 9.30 -4.67
CA LEU A 195 -5.07 10.12 -5.81
C LEU A 195 -4.07 11.20 -5.38
N ASP A 196 -3.29 11.73 -6.33
CA ASP A 196 -2.49 12.91 -6.04
C ASP A 196 -3.36 14.16 -5.83
N ASP A 197 -2.80 15.21 -5.22
CA ASP A 197 -3.59 16.40 -4.85
C ASP A 197 -4.19 17.12 -6.08
N GLU A 198 -3.52 17.09 -7.24
CA GLU A 198 -4.03 17.70 -8.47
C GLU A 198 -5.22 16.89 -9.02
N GLU A 199 -5.11 15.57 -9.02
CA GLU A 199 -6.17 14.64 -9.42
C GLU A 199 -7.39 14.73 -8.49
N VAL A 200 -7.18 14.75 -7.16
CA VAL A 200 -8.26 14.93 -6.17
C VAL A 200 -9.00 16.26 -6.42
N ILE A 201 -8.26 17.36 -6.58
CA ILE A 201 -8.87 18.68 -6.84
C ILE A 201 -9.62 18.68 -8.18
N ALA A 202 -9.06 18.07 -9.22
CA ALA A 202 -9.71 17.97 -10.52
C ALA A 202 -11.00 17.15 -10.46
N LEU A 203 -11.01 16.03 -9.74
CA LEU A 203 -12.19 15.21 -9.51
C LEU A 203 -13.26 16.00 -8.75
N TYR A 204 -12.90 16.60 -7.62
CA TYR A 204 -13.82 17.37 -6.79
C TYR A 204 -14.45 18.55 -7.54
N ARG A 205 -13.66 19.25 -8.37
CA ARG A 205 -14.10 20.38 -9.19
C ARG A 205 -15.09 19.99 -10.29
N LYS A 206 -14.97 18.79 -10.87
CA LYS A 206 -15.86 18.30 -11.94
C LYS A 206 -17.25 17.89 -11.44
N GLY A 207 -17.42 17.63 -10.14
CA GLY A 207 -18.67 17.12 -9.55
C GLY A 207 -19.94 17.87 -10.00
N PRO A 208 -20.02 19.21 -9.84
CA PRO A 208 -21.15 20.01 -10.31
C PRO A 208 -21.50 19.82 -11.79
N ASP A 209 -20.49 19.85 -12.67
CA ASP A 209 -20.71 19.72 -14.11
C ASP A 209 -21.19 18.30 -14.49
N LEU A 210 -20.65 17.28 -13.82
CA LEU A 210 -21.07 15.88 -14.01
C LEU A 210 -22.53 15.70 -13.60
N LEU A 211 -22.92 16.22 -12.43
CA LEU A 211 -24.29 16.08 -11.92
C LEU A 211 -25.30 16.86 -12.78
N GLU A 212 -24.99 18.10 -13.16
CA GLU A 212 -25.83 18.89 -14.06
C GLU A 212 -25.97 18.22 -15.44
N GLY A 213 -24.88 17.65 -15.98
CA GLY A 213 -24.92 16.87 -17.22
C GLY A 213 -25.78 15.61 -17.10
N ALA A 214 -25.71 14.91 -15.95
CA ALA A 214 -26.45 13.69 -15.69
C ALA A 214 -27.97 13.89 -15.66
N ILE A 215 -28.43 15.09 -15.32
CA ILE A 215 -29.87 15.41 -15.27
C ILE A 215 -30.35 16.27 -16.44
N LEU A 216 -29.45 16.62 -17.36
CA LEU A 216 -29.80 17.45 -18.51
C LEU A 216 -30.86 16.76 -19.36
N GLY A 217 -31.98 17.46 -19.59
CA GLY A 217 -33.11 16.95 -20.36
C GLY A 217 -34.11 16.12 -19.55
N LEU A 218 -33.92 15.98 -18.23
CA LEU A 218 -34.93 15.43 -17.34
C LEU A 218 -36.00 16.49 -17.02
N GLU A 219 -37.25 16.07 -17.08
CA GLU A 219 -38.43 16.78 -16.60
C GLU A 219 -38.69 16.45 -15.14
N ASN A 220 -39.61 17.16 -14.49
CA ASN A 220 -39.83 17.01 -13.05
C ASN A 220 -40.37 15.62 -12.69
N GLU A 221 -41.14 15.01 -13.57
CA GLU A 221 -41.68 13.66 -13.44
C GLU A 221 -40.60 12.58 -13.53
N ASP A 222 -39.54 12.82 -14.32
CA ASP A 222 -38.42 11.87 -14.44
C ASP A 222 -37.58 11.81 -13.15
N LEU A 223 -37.57 12.90 -12.38
CA LEU A 223 -36.86 12.95 -11.10
C LEU A 223 -37.50 12.00 -10.06
N GLU A 224 -38.71 11.51 -10.31
CA GLU A 224 -39.41 10.52 -9.48
C GLU A 224 -39.14 9.07 -9.91
N TRP A 225 -38.27 8.85 -10.90
CA TRP A 225 -37.82 7.50 -11.23
C TRP A 225 -36.96 6.92 -10.12
N GLU A 226 -37.39 5.76 -9.64
CA GLU A 226 -36.67 4.98 -8.64
C GLU A 226 -35.41 4.36 -9.28
N THR A 227 -34.41 4.06 -8.49
CA THR A 227 -33.19 3.31 -8.84
C THR A 227 -33.45 1.80 -8.72
N GLU A 228 -32.41 0.96 -8.75
CA GLU A 228 -32.55 -0.45 -8.34
C GLU A 228 -32.69 -0.62 -6.83
N GLU A 229 -32.15 0.33 -6.06
CA GLU A 229 -32.16 0.33 -4.59
C GLU A 229 -33.41 1.01 -4.00
N GLY A 230 -34.26 1.59 -4.85
CA GLY A 230 -35.57 2.14 -4.49
C GLY A 230 -35.61 3.64 -4.23
N GLU A 231 -34.46 4.32 -4.27
CA GLU A 231 -34.36 5.78 -4.13
C GLU A 231 -34.72 6.47 -5.45
N THR A 232 -35.34 7.65 -5.41
CA THR A 232 -35.59 8.42 -6.63
C THR A 232 -34.37 9.21 -7.07
N ILE A 233 -34.28 9.56 -8.37
CA ILE A 233 -33.24 10.48 -8.87
C ILE A 233 -33.23 11.79 -8.06
N ARG A 234 -34.40 12.32 -7.68
CA ARG A 234 -34.50 13.49 -6.79
C ARG A 234 -33.82 13.24 -5.45
N GLN A 235 -34.08 12.09 -4.82
CA GLN A 235 -33.46 11.74 -3.54
C GLN A 235 -31.94 11.68 -3.67
N LEU A 236 -31.40 11.00 -4.68
CA LEU A 236 -29.96 10.92 -4.90
C LEU A 236 -29.30 12.29 -5.04
N ILE A 237 -29.89 13.19 -5.83
CA ILE A 237 -29.37 14.56 -6.02
C ILE A 237 -29.32 15.30 -4.68
N LEU A 238 -30.38 15.20 -3.88
CA LEU A 238 -30.48 15.89 -2.60
C LEU A 238 -29.55 15.29 -1.54
N GLN A 239 -29.35 13.98 -1.56
CA GLN A 239 -28.35 13.31 -0.73
C GLN A 239 -26.94 13.79 -1.08
N ILE A 240 -26.59 13.92 -2.36
CA ILE A 240 -25.31 14.50 -2.78
C ILE A 240 -25.13 15.89 -2.17
N VAL A 241 -26.12 16.76 -2.34
CA VAL A 241 -26.05 18.16 -1.90
C VAL A 241 -25.88 18.26 -0.38
N ASP A 242 -26.68 17.50 0.38
CA ASP A 242 -26.67 17.54 1.84
C ASP A 242 -25.41 16.87 2.42
N PHE A 243 -24.91 15.80 1.81
CA PHE A 243 -23.59 15.22 2.12
C PHE A 243 -22.47 16.25 1.92
N ASP A 244 -22.56 17.05 0.86
CA ASP A 244 -21.57 18.07 0.55
C ASP A 244 -21.55 19.24 1.52
N LEU A 245 -22.72 19.67 1.97
CA LEU A 245 -22.83 20.68 3.02
C LEU A 245 -22.18 20.18 4.31
N GLU A 246 -22.36 18.90 4.63
CA GLU A 246 -21.70 18.28 5.77
C GLU A 246 -20.18 18.21 5.60
N MET A 247 -19.71 17.74 4.43
CA MET A 247 -18.30 17.67 4.09
C MET A 247 -17.62 19.03 4.11
N MET A 248 -18.26 20.05 3.55
CA MET A 248 -17.77 21.43 3.63
C MET A 248 -17.55 21.85 5.09
N GLN A 249 -18.47 21.54 5.99
CA GLN A 249 -18.31 21.89 7.40
C GLN A 249 -17.14 21.14 8.05
N ARG A 250 -16.97 19.85 7.75
CA ARG A 250 -15.82 19.04 8.22
C ARG A 250 -14.49 19.61 7.71
N ILE A 251 -14.41 19.92 6.41
CA ILE A 251 -13.23 20.52 5.78
C ILE A 251 -12.90 21.86 6.45
N LYS A 252 -13.90 22.72 6.68
CA LYS A 252 -13.67 24.01 7.35
C LYS A 252 -13.13 23.85 8.76
N TRP A 253 -13.63 22.87 9.53
CA TRP A 253 -13.05 22.57 10.84
C TRP A 253 -11.60 22.07 10.72
N ALA A 254 -11.29 21.21 9.76
CA ALA A 254 -9.92 20.75 9.55
C ALA A 254 -8.98 21.91 9.18
N LEU A 255 -9.41 22.78 8.26
CA LEU A 255 -8.63 23.92 7.80
C LEU A 255 -8.38 24.95 8.91
N ALA A 256 -9.41 25.28 9.70
CA ALA A 256 -9.31 26.29 10.75
C ALA A 256 -8.73 25.74 12.07
N GLU A 257 -9.01 24.47 12.38
CA GLU A 257 -8.76 23.84 13.68
C GLU A 257 -8.14 22.43 13.48
N SER A 258 -7.09 22.34 12.67
CA SER A 258 -6.42 21.05 12.40
C SER A 258 -6.04 20.31 13.68
N GLY A 259 -6.35 19.01 13.73
CA GLY A 259 -6.22 18.18 14.93
C GLY A 259 -7.45 18.23 15.86
N ARG A 260 -8.52 18.95 15.49
CA ARG A 260 -9.78 18.96 16.23
C ARG A 260 -10.38 17.56 16.31
N LYS A 261 -10.79 17.18 17.52
CA LYS A 261 -11.58 15.96 17.73
C LYS A 261 -12.96 16.11 17.12
N TYR A 262 -13.39 15.08 16.41
CA TYR A 262 -14.66 15.05 15.72
C TYR A 262 -15.27 13.65 15.83
N THR A 263 -16.54 13.60 16.22
CA THR A 263 -17.33 12.37 16.15
C THR A 263 -18.02 12.37 14.81
N ILE A 264 -17.83 11.29 14.04
CA ILE A 264 -18.51 11.11 12.76
C ILE A 264 -20.00 10.91 13.10
N PRO A 265 -20.91 11.81 12.68
CA PRO A 265 -22.33 11.64 12.92
C PRO A 265 -22.81 10.41 12.15
N LEU A 266 -23.74 9.68 12.77
CA LEU A 266 -24.47 8.63 12.08
C LEU A 266 -25.35 9.30 11.03
N TYR A 267 -25.16 8.92 9.78
CA TYR A 267 -25.96 9.36 8.63
C TYR A 267 -26.94 8.25 8.27
N ASP A 268 -28.22 8.59 8.23
CA ASP A 268 -29.29 7.72 7.74
C ASP A 268 -29.96 8.41 6.54
N PRO A 269 -29.69 7.96 5.30
CA PRO A 269 -30.20 8.60 4.09
C PRO A 269 -31.73 8.57 4.01
N GLU A 270 -32.38 7.52 4.53
CA GLU A 270 -33.84 7.39 4.52
C GLU A 270 -34.47 8.37 5.51
N GLU A 271 -33.93 8.45 6.73
CA GLU A 271 -34.41 9.41 7.72
C GLU A 271 -34.26 10.85 7.21
N TRP A 272 -33.13 11.19 6.58
CA TRP A 272 -32.92 12.52 6.03
C TRP A 272 -33.89 12.82 4.89
N ALA A 273 -34.07 11.88 3.96
CA ALA A 273 -35.00 12.04 2.85
C ALA A 273 -36.44 12.29 3.33
N GLU A 274 -36.87 11.58 4.37
CA GLU A 274 -38.18 11.77 4.99
C GLU A 274 -38.28 13.12 5.73
N LYS A 275 -37.37 13.38 6.68
CA LYS A 275 -37.46 14.52 7.61
C LYS A 275 -37.14 15.86 6.96
N LEU A 276 -36.32 15.87 5.92
CA LEU A 276 -36.01 17.06 5.12
C LEU A 276 -36.89 17.18 3.87
N HIS A 277 -37.91 16.32 3.73
CA HIS A 277 -38.93 16.36 2.69
C HIS A 277 -38.37 16.37 1.26
N TYR A 278 -37.43 15.46 0.98
CA TYR A 278 -36.73 15.39 -0.31
C TYR A 278 -37.69 15.29 -1.50
N ALA A 279 -38.80 14.54 -1.35
CA ALA A 279 -39.82 14.37 -2.38
C ALA A 279 -40.43 15.69 -2.92
N SER A 280 -40.27 16.81 -2.21
CA SER A 280 -40.83 18.11 -2.59
C SER A 280 -39.79 19.21 -2.83
N ARG A 281 -38.50 18.95 -2.58
CA ARG A 281 -37.45 19.96 -2.70
C ARG A 281 -37.15 20.29 -4.18
N PRO A 282 -36.99 21.58 -4.52
CA PRO A 282 -36.71 22.00 -5.89
C PRO A 282 -35.25 21.76 -6.26
N VAL A 283 -34.99 20.72 -7.06
CA VAL A 283 -33.64 20.28 -7.47
C VAL A 283 -32.76 21.40 -8.02
N GLN A 284 -33.30 22.32 -8.82
CA GLN A 284 -32.50 23.37 -9.45
C GLN A 284 -31.85 24.35 -8.45
N ALA A 285 -32.55 24.66 -7.36
CA ALA A 285 -31.98 25.53 -6.32
C ALA A 285 -30.83 24.82 -5.58
N GLU A 286 -30.99 23.51 -5.38
CA GLU A 286 -30.06 22.66 -4.63
C GLU A 286 -28.77 22.43 -5.41
N LEU A 287 -28.85 22.27 -6.73
CA LEU A 287 -27.67 22.21 -7.61
C LEU A 287 -26.89 23.53 -7.63
N GLY A 288 -27.60 24.65 -7.64
CA GLY A 288 -26.97 25.96 -7.50
C GLY A 288 -26.19 26.06 -6.19
N MET A 289 -26.77 25.61 -5.08
CA MET A 289 -26.09 25.56 -3.79
C MET A 289 -24.89 24.63 -3.81
N PHE A 290 -25.02 23.41 -4.36
CA PHE A 290 -23.93 22.45 -4.50
C PHE A 290 -22.73 23.05 -5.24
N ARG A 291 -22.96 23.71 -6.37
CA ARG A 291 -21.89 24.40 -7.12
C ARG A 291 -21.18 25.47 -6.27
N PHE A 292 -21.95 26.31 -5.57
CA PHE A 292 -21.35 27.34 -4.70
C PHE A 292 -20.57 26.75 -3.52
N VAL A 293 -21.03 25.64 -2.94
CA VAL A 293 -20.31 24.92 -1.89
C VAL A 293 -18.96 24.41 -2.41
N ARG A 294 -18.96 23.77 -3.58
CA ARG A 294 -17.74 23.26 -4.23
C ARG A 294 -16.75 24.39 -4.54
N ASP A 295 -17.21 25.48 -5.14
CA ASP A 295 -16.38 26.64 -5.43
C ASP A 295 -15.82 27.28 -4.15
N HIS A 296 -16.63 27.34 -3.08
CA HIS A 296 -16.18 27.85 -1.79
C HIS A 296 -15.05 27.00 -1.20
N VAL A 297 -15.22 25.67 -1.17
CA VAL A 297 -14.18 24.76 -0.67
C VAL A 297 -12.91 24.88 -1.50
N LEU A 298 -13.00 24.84 -2.83
CA LEU A 298 -11.84 24.97 -3.73
C LEU A 298 -11.08 26.27 -3.48
N SER A 299 -11.78 27.39 -3.33
CA SER A 299 -11.16 28.68 -3.01
C SER A 299 -10.40 28.63 -1.66
N GLN A 300 -10.91 27.91 -0.65
CA GLN A 300 -10.20 27.72 0.61
C GLN A 300 -8.95 26.83 0.44
N LEU A 301 -9.05 25.74 -0.33
CA LEU A 301 -7.91 24.86 -0.61
C LEU A 301 -6.76 25.59 -1.31
N GLU A 302 -7.09 26.49 -2.26
CA GLU A 302 -6.12 27.31 -2.97
C GLU A 302 -5.46 28.38 -2.07
N THR A 303 -6.21 28.89 -1.08
CA THR A 303 -5.76 30.02 -0.25
C THR A 303 -5.01 29.58 1.02
N VAL A 304 -5.39 28.45 1.61
CA VAL A 304 -4.82 27.97 2.88
C VAL A 304 -3.58 27.12 2.61
N SER A 305 -2.41 27.59 3.08
CA SER A 305 -1.16 26.83 2.95
C SER A 305 -1.23 25.47 3.65
N GLY A 306 -0.83 24.43 2.92
CA GLY A 306 -0.88 23.04 3.38
C GLY A 306 -2.30 22.56 3.66
N ALA A 307 -3.30 23.08 2.94
CA ALA A 307 -4.72 22.74 3.14
C ALA A 307 -4.98 21.23 3.12
N MET A 308 -4.38 20.51 2.16
CA MET A 308 -4.58 19.08 1.93
C MET A 308 -4.05 18.20 3.08
N ASP A 309 -3.08 18.69 3.84
CA ASP A 309 -2.47 18.00 5.00
C ASP A 309 -3.19 18.29 6.32
N ARG A 310 -4.14 19.22 6.33
CA ARG A 310 -4.96 19.50 7.52
C ARG A 310 -5.87 18.31 7.80
N TYR A 311 -6.23 18.10 9.06
CA TYR A 311 -6.98 16.91 9.44
C TYR A 311 -7.89 17.12 10.65
N LEU A 312 -8.86 16.22 10.80
CA LEU A 312 -9.64 15.98 12.01
C LEU A 312 -9.20 14.68 12.67
N VAL A 313 -9.49 14.53 13.96
CA VAL A 313 -9.25 13.28 14.71
C VAL A 313 -10.58 12.64 15.05
N SER A 314 -10.88 11.49 14.45
CA SER A 314 -12.03 10.65 14.75
C SER A 314 -11.66 9.51 15.70
N GLU A 315 -12.64 8.68 16.07
CA GLU A 315 -12.40 7.45 16.82
C GLU A 315 -11.61 6.39 16.03
N HIS A 316 -11.58 6.52 14.69
CA HIS A 316 -10.86 5.63 13.78
C HIS A 316 -9.49 6.18 13.36
N GLY A 317 -9.11 7.36 13.86
CA GLY A 317 -7.81 7.98 13.58
C GLY A 317 -7.92 9.34 12.91
N ASN A 318 -6.87 9.72 12.17
CA ASN A 318 -6.84 11.01 11.48
C ASN A 318 -7.60 10.93 10.16
N VAL A 319 -8.42 11.95 9.88
CA VAL A 319 -9.10 12.11 8.59
C VAL A 319 -8.61 13.42 7.97
N GLU A 320 -7.84 13.32 6.90
CA GLU A 320 -7.24 14.46 6.21
C GLU A 320 -8.22 15.15 5.27
N VAL A 321 -7.98 16.44 5.00
CA VAL A 321 -8.78 17.22 4.03
C VAL A 321 -8.74 16.58 2.67
N ARG A 322 -7.59 16.08 2.20
CA ARG A 322 -7.52 15.39 0.92
C ARG A 322 -8.43 14.17 0.84
N THR A 323 -8.52 13.39 1.91
CA THR A 323 -9.41 12.23 1.97
C THR A 323 -10.86 12.68 1.92
N MET A 324 -11.24 13.71 2.70
CA MET A 324 -12.59 14.26 2.65
C MET A 324 -12.98 14.77 1.26
N VAL A 325 -12.06 15.44 0.57
CA VAL A 325 -12.26 15.98 -0.78
C VAL A 325 -12.34 14.84 -1.80
N GLN A 326 -11.48 13.83 -1.69
CA GLN A 326 -11.52 12.67 -2.58
C GLN A 326 -12.83 11.89 -2.43
N VAL A 327 -13.21 11.53 -1.20
CA VAL A 327 -14.49 10.84 -0.92
C VAL A 327 -15.65 11.64 -1.47
N ALA A 328 -15.71 12.95 -1.24
CA ALA A 328 -16.75 13.80 -1.80
C ALA A 328 -16.74 13.85 -3.34
N GLY A 329 -15.58 13.75 -3.98
CA GLY A 329 -15.48 13.63 -5.44
C GLY A 329 -16.00 12.28 -5.96
N GLU A 330 -15.59 11.19 -5.32
CA GLU A 330 -15.94 9.81 -5.68
C GLU A 330 -17.43 9.53 -5.48
N SER A 331 -18.00 9.91 -4.33
CA SER A 331 -19.42 9.72 -4.04
C SER A 331 -20.32 10.40 -5.08
N VAL A 332 -19.93 11.59 -5.58
CA VAL A 332 -20.69 12.26 -6.65
C VAL A 332 -20.59 11.49 -7.97
N ARG A 333 -19.40 11.00 -8.31
CA ARG A 333 -19.18 10.22 -9.53
C ARG A 333 -20.03 8.94 -9.54
N GLU A 334 -20.05 8.22 -8.43
CA GLU A 334 -20.86 7.00 -8.24
C GLU A 334 -22.35 7.30 -8.36
N GLN A 335 -22.85 8.29 -7.63
CA GLN A 335 -24.27 8.65 -7.68
C GLN A 335 -24.70 9.16 -9.07
N VAL A 336 -23.82 9.88 -9.77
CA VAL A 336 -24.03 10.25 -11.17
C VAL A 336 -24.16 9.02 -12.07
N GLN A 337 -23.34 7.99 -11.85
CA GLN A 337 -23.46 6.73 -12.58
C GLN A 337 -24.82 6.06 -12.32
N THR A 338 -25.26 5.99 -11.06
CA THR A 338 -26.58 5.46 -10.68
C THR A 338 -27.73 6.22 -11.35
N ILE A 339 -27.65 7.56 -11.40
CA ILE A 339 -28.62 8.40 -12.12
C ILE A 339 -28.64 8.05 -13.61
N MET A 340 -27.47 7.93 -14.24
CA MET A 340 -27.34 7.61 -15.66
C MET A 340 -27.84 6.19 -16.00
N GLU A 341 -27.62 5.22 -15.11
CA GLU A 341 -28.17 3.87 -15.20
C GLU A 341 -29.69 3.87 -15.09
N THR A 342 -30.22 4.61 -14.13
CA THR A 342 -31.66 4.80 -13.96
C THR A 342 -32.27 5.41 -15.22
N ARG A 343 -31.68 6.48 -15.78
CA ARG A 343 -32.12 7.06 -17.05
C ARG A 343 -32.17 6.04 -18.19
N ARG A 344 -31.11 5.25 -18.36
CA ARG A 344 -31.04 4.20 -19.38
C ARG A 344 -32.17 3.19 -19.21
N ARG A 345 -32.49 2.80 -17.98
CA ARG A 345 -33.60 1.87 -17.65
C ARG A 345 -34.97 2.42 -18.08
N TYR A 346 -35.18 3.72 -17.94
CA TYR A 346 -36.42 4.40 -18.35
C TYR A 346 -36.38 4.96 -19.79
N GLY A 347 -35.31 4.70 -20.55
CA GLY A 347 -35.20 5.03 -21.97
C GLY A 347 -34.77 6.46 -22.29
N LYS A 348 -34.02 7.13 -21.39
CA LYS A 348 -33.46 8.48 -21.57
C LYS A 348 -31.94 8.56 -21.47
#